data_AF-A0A7L6BCG9-F1
#
_entry.id   AF-A0A7L6BCG9-F1
#
_cell.length_a   1.000
_cell.length_b   1.000
_cell.length_c   1.000
_cell.angle_alpha   90.00
_cell.angle_beta   90.00
_cell.angle_gamma   90.00
#
_symmetry.space_group_name_H-M   'P 1'
#
loop_
_entity.id
_entity.type
_entity.pdbx_description
1 polymer ?
#
loop_
_entity_poly.entity_id
_entity_poly.type
_entity_poly.pdbx_seq_one_letter_code
_entity_poly.pdbx_strand_id
1 'polypeptide(L)'
;MAGLFDGFEGYRVASEAESRQALTTALVAVDANVLLNLYRYNARTTADLLAIFEKLEDRLVVPYQAMREFHRNRLSAIGNPEHATGEARAALEKSRAAAVRALETWSKQLAIDDAELQRLHADVDEVFQRLRDAIASATPDRVHPSTPADADPVLSRLSTLLTGKVLGRPEDKVWNGLITEGNKRVDASIPPGYLDADKADQHPEGAAGDYLVYQQACHEAKTRDMDLIIVTNDEKEDWWWRRGPDMIGPRQEMTKEFFDSTGHQLFLMRASDLLNRSQALDVEVNPESARDADVNRPDLHDPGMWTAEAVDMLLQQLRGEGRRDLADVITAAASAGGTISRENIYTLCGYHEDRMLRGITRPTARITADLQAAKVLPPSVTPMMAPVYIDAGPLSAIRIPSEVVDILGPGTTPPTTAPDAETSGKYQPLADYLAALDIEATSMTFGEIEDILGDTLAPSARKHLPYWYSSQNSLCRAVAAAGFKARGVRTDSEVVEFVRHS
;
A
#
# COMPACT_ATOMS: atom_id res chain seq x y z
N MET A 1 -33.36 22.18 34.09
CA MET A 1 -31.96 21.79 34.39
C MET A 1 -31.62 20.71 33.38
N ALA A 2 -30.46 20.84 32.73
CA ALA A 2 -29.97 19.87 31.76
C ALA A 2 -29.17 18.77 32.47
N GLY A 3 -29.20 17.55 31.96
CA GLY A 3 -28.37 16.43 32.38
C GLY A 3 -26.89 16.61 32.02
N LEU A 4 -26.02 15.76 32.56
CA LEU A 4 -24.56 15.82 32.33
C LEU A 4 -24.17 15.73 30.84
N PHE A 5 -24.98 15.01 30.05
CA PHE A 5 -24.70 14.74 28.65
C PHE A 5 -25.57 15.53 27.67
N ASP A 6 -26.51 16.34 28.15
CA ASP A 6 -27.37 17.15 27.28
C ASP A 6 -26.52 18.21 26.57
N GLY A 7 -26.38 18.08 25.24
CA GLY A 7 -25.49 18.89 24.40
C GLY A 7 -24.03 18.40 24.35
N PHE A 8 -23.73 17.29 25.02
CA PHE A 8 -22.41 16.63 25.08
C PHE A 8 -22.50 15.13 24.75
N GLU A 9 -23.46 14.76 23.91
CA GLU A 9 -23.76 13.37 23.57
C GLU A 9 -22.55 12.65 22.95
N GLY A 10 -21.70 13.38 22.22
CA GLY A 10 -20.45 12.86 21.65
C GLY A 10 -19.41 12.39 22.68
N TYR A 11 -19.51 12.78 23.95
CA TYR A 11 -18.61 12.33 25.03
C TYR A 11 -19.14 11.10 25.78
N ARG A 12 -20.33 10.62 25.43
CA ARG A 12 -20.95 9.47 26.08
C ARG A 12 -20.49 8.19 25.38
N VAL A 13 -19.81 7.32 26.13
CA VAL A 13 -19.46 5.98 25.65
C VAL A 13 -20.72 5.12 25.61
N ALA A 14 -21.01 4.53 24.47
CA ALA A 14 -22.11 3.59 24.33
C ALA A 14 -21.85 2.33 25.17
N SER A 15 -22.88 1.87 25.88
CA SER A 15 -22.82 0.58 26.58
C SER A 15 -22.94 -0.59 25.60
N GLU A 16 -22.47 -1.76 26.04
CA GLU A 16 -22.61 -2.99 25.25
C GLU A 16 -24.08 -3.31 24.91
N ALA A 17 -25.00 -3.01 25.85
CA ALA A 17 -26.43 -3.19 25.65
C ALA A 17 -26.98 -2.30 24.53
N GLU A 18 -26.54 -1.03 24.47
CA GLU A 18 -26.92 -0.10 23.41
C GLU A 18 -26.35 -0.53 22.06
N SER A 19 -25.07 -0.91 21.99
CA SER A 19 -24.48 -1.43 20.75
C SER A 19 -25.19 -2.68 20.25
N ARG A 20 -25.59 -3.58 21.17
CA ARG A 20 -26.35 -4.79 20.83
C ARG A 20 -27.76 -4.45 20.33
N GLN A 21 -28.42 -3.49 20.95
CA GLN A 21 -29.73 -3.02 20.50
C GLN A 21 -29.63 -2.39 19.10
N ALA A 22 -28.64 -1.52 18.88
CA ALA A 22 -28.39 -0.88 17.60
C ALA A 22 -28.23 -1.89 16.46
N LEU A 23 -27.56 -3.04 16.67
CA LEU A 23 -27.45 -4.08 15.64
C LEU A 23 -28.83 -4.56 15.12
N THR A 24 -29.82 -4.60 16.00
CA THR A 24 -31.18 -5.06 15.67
C THR A 24 -32.09 -3.94 15.15
N THR A 25 -31.83 -2.68 15.50
CA THR A 25 -32.75 -1.56 15.22
C THR A 25 -32.20 -0.47 14.32
N ALA A 26 -30.88 -0.29 14.21
CA ALA A 26 -30.24 0.79 13.46
C ALA A 26 -30.17 0.49 11.96
N LEU A 27 -30.05 1.56 11.16
CA LEU A 27 -29.58 1.48 9.79
C LEU A 27 -28.10 1.06 9.81
N VAL A 28 -27.70 0.17 8.92
CA VAL A 28 -26.32 -0.30 8.82
C VAL A 28 -25.75 0.07 7.45
N ALA A 29 -24.88 1.07 7.43
CA ALA A 29 -24.18 1.50 6.23
C ALA A 29 -22.81 0.81 6.14
N VAL A 30 -22.55 0.09 5.05
CA VAL A 30 -21.29 -0.64 4.86
C VAL A 30 -20.36 0.13 3.94
N ASP A 31 -19.12 0.31 4.39
CA ASP A 31 -18.05 0.99 3.68
C ASP A 31 -17.38 0.10 2.62
N ALA A 32 -16.67 0.72 1.68
CA ALA A 32 -15.99 0.05 0.57
C ALA A 32 -14.95 -0.96 1.06
N ASN A 33 -14.15 -0.61 2.07
CA ASN A 33 -13.08 -1.48 2.57
C ASN A 33 -13.60 -2.81 3.13
N VAL A 34 -14.80 -2.82 3.70
CA VAL A 34 -15.46 -4.03 4.22
C VAL A 34 -15.86 -4.94 3.06
N LEU A 35 -16.45 -4.37 2.00
CA LEU A 35 -16.82 -5.12 0.80
C LEU A 35 -15.59 -5.66 0.06
N LEU A 36 -14.52 -4.86 -0.03
CA LEU A 36 -13.25 -5.27 -0.64
C LEU A 36 -12.60 -6.42 0.14
N ASN A 37 -12.70 -6.42 1.47
CA ASN A 37 -12.15 -7.47 2.31
C ASN A 37 -12.83 -8.84 2.11
N LEU A 38 -14.04 -8.91 1.56
CA LEU A 38 -14.67 -10.18 1.16
C LEU A 38 -13.84 -10.98 0.15
N TYR A 39 -13.05 -10.30 -0.69
CA TYR A 39 -12.09 -10.93 -1.60
C TYR A 39 -10.79 -11.36 -0.90
N ARG A 40 -10.52 -10.80 0.28
CA ARG A 40 -9.31 -11.09 1.06
C ARG A 40 -9.57 -12.20 2.08
N TYR A 41 -10.79 -12.37 2.56
CA TYR A 41 -11.14 -13.42 3.50
C TYR A 41 -11.12 -14.83 2.87
N ASN A 42 -11.07 -15.85 3.73
CA ASN A 42 -11.31 -17.23 3.31
C ASN A 42 -12.81 -17.46 3.10
N ALA A 43 -13.18 -18.54 2.39
CA ALA A 43 -14.57 -18.82 2.02
C ALA A 43 -15.54 -18.85 3.22
N ARG A 44 -15.09 -19.35 4.38
CA ARG A 44 -15.87 -19.39 5.63
C ARG A 44 -16.18 -17.98 6.11
N THR A 45 -15.15 -17.16 6.31
CA THR A 45 -15.32 -15.79 6.82
C THR A 45 -16.11 -14.91 5.86
N THR A 46 -15.94 -15.09 4.55
CA THR A 46 -16.78 -14.44 3.54
C THR A 46 -18.25 -14.89 3.66
N ALA A 47 -18.51 -16.19 3.84
CA ALA A 47 -19.87 -16.70 4.00
C ALA A 47 -20.55 -16.20 5.29
N ASP A 48 -19.84 -16.20 6.41
CA ASP A 48 -20.35 -15.75 7.71
C ASP A 48 -20.69 -14.25 7.68
N LEU A 49 -19.81 -13.41 7.11
CA LEU A 49 -20.08 -11.98 7.00
C LEU A 49 -21.26 -11.68 6.05
N LEU A 50 -21.37 -12.42 4.94
CA LEU A 50 -22.52 -12.30 4.04
C LEU A 50 -23.83 -12.75 4.71
N ALA A 51 -23.81 -13.78 5.56
CA ALA A 51 -25.00 -14.20 6.32
C ALA A 51 -25.48 -13.10 7.28
N ILE A 52 -24.55 -12.37 7.92
CA ILE A 52 -24.89 -11.18 8.71
C ILE A 52 -25.56 -10.12 7.84
N PHE A 53 -24.98 -9.81 6.68
CA PHE A 53 -25.54 -8.82 5.75
C PHE A 53 -26.93 -9.23 5.23
N GLU A 54 -27.17 -10.51 4.98
CA GLU A 54 -28.49 -11.05 4.63
C GLU A 54 -29.51 -10.79 5.74
N LYS A 55 -29.12 -11.01 7.01
CA LYS A 55 -29.99 -10.83 8.18
C LYS A 55 -30.35 -9.37 8.50
N LEU A 56 -29.55 -8.42 8.03
CA LEU A 56 -29.86 -6.99 8.17
C LEU A 56 -31.01 -6.54 7.26
N GLU A 57 -31.35 -7.32 6.24
CA GLU A 57 -32.51 -7.09 5.35
C GLU A 57 -32.53 -5.65 4.81
N ASP A 58 -33.65 -4.93 4.98
CA ASP A 58 -33.85 -3.57 4.47
C ASP A 58 -33.00 -2.51 5.20
N ARG A 59 -32.45 -2.84 6.38
CA ARG A 59 -31.61 -1.92 7.16
C ARG A 59 -30.17 -1.86 6.64
N LEU A 60 -29.75 -2.81 5.83
CA LEU A 60 -28.45 -2.76 5.17
C LEU A 60 -28.51 -1.76 4.00
N VAL A 61 -27.56 -0.83 3.99
CA VAL A 61 -27.34 0.08 2.86
C VAL A 61 -25.86 0.20 2.53
N VAL A 62 -25.56 0.59 1.30
CA VAL A 62 -24.21 0.93 0.86
C VAL A 62 -24.24 2.33 0.24
N PRO A 63 -23.51 3.31 0.80
CA PRO A 63 -23.35 4.62 0.20
C PRO A 63 -22.88 4.54 -1.25
N TYR A 64 -23.35 5.47 -2.09
CA TYR A 64 -22.93 5.51 -3.50
C TYR A 64 -21.41 5.65 -3.63
N GLN A 65 -20.80 6.52 -2.81
CA GLN A 65 -19.34 6.68 -2.81
C GLN A 65 -18.64 5.36 -2.45
N ALA A 66 -19.09 4.66 -1.40
CA ALA A 66 -18.52 3.36 -1.02
C ALA A 66 -18.63 2.34 -2.17
N MET A 67 -19.76 2.29 -2.89
CA MET A 67 -19.91 1.41 -4.05
C MET A 67 -18.98 1.80 -5.21
N ARG A 68 -18.81 3.10 -5.44
CA ARG A 68 -17.89 3.62 -6.46
C ARG A 68 -16.44 3.25 -6.14
N GLU A 69 -16.03 3.36 -4.89
CA GLU A 69 -14.71 2.95 -4.42
C GLU A 69 -14.49 1.44 -4.48
N PHE A 70 -15.51 0.66 -4.11
CA PHE A 70 -15.50 -0.78 -4.28
C PHE A 70 -15.21 -1.15 -5.74
N HIS A 71 -15.95 -0.59 -6.71
CA HIS A 71 -15.72 -0.89 -8.12
C HIS A 71 -14.34 -0.43 -8.62
N ARG A 72 -13.84 0.72 -8.16
CA ARG A 72 -12.51 1.24 -8.49
C ARG A 72 -11.40 0.31 -8.00
N ASN A 73 -11.54 -0.18 -6.77
CA ASN A 73 -10.47 -0.88 -6.06
C ASN A 73 -10.62 -2.41 -6.07
N ARG A 74 -11.74 -2.95 -6.58
CA ARG A 74 -12.06 -4.41 -6.58
C ARG A 74 -10.92 -5.26 -7.15
N LEU A 75 -10.40 -4.88 -8.31
CA LEU A 75 -9.34 -5.65 -8.98
C LEU A 75 -8.04 -5.64 -8.18
N SER A 76 -7.74 -4.53 -7.50
CA SER A 76 -6.59 -4.45 -6.59
C SER A 76 -6.81 -5.31 -5.33
N ALA A 77 -8.02 -5.34 -4.79
CA ALA A 77 -8.34 -6.14 -3.60
C ALA A 77 -8.34 -7.66 -3.84
N ILE A 78 -8.67 -8.11 -5.06
CA ILE A 78 -8.43 -9.49 -5.50
C ILE A 78 -6.94 -9.85 -5.38
N GLY A 79 -6.06 -8.88 -5.62
CA GLY A 79 -4.60 -9.01 -5.56
C GLY A 79 -4.05 -9.85 -6.71
N ASN A 80 -2.80 -10.33 -6.54
CA ASN A 80 -2.21 -11.36 -7.39
C ASN A 80 -1.88 -12.60 -6.53
N PRO A 81 -2.87 -13.45 -6.21
CA PRO A 81 -2.69 -14.61 -5.33
C PRO A 81 -1.75 -15.66 -5.93
N GLU A 82 -1.70 -15.76 -7.27
CA GLU A 82 -0.74 -16.62 -7.96
C GLU A 82 0.70 -16.21 -7.65
N HIS A 83 0.95 -14.91 -7.52
CA HIS A 83 2.25 -14.39 -7.13
C HIS A 83 2.60 -14.73 -5.69
N ALA A 84 1.75 -14.37 -4.71
CA ALA A 84 2.02 -14.67 -3.29
C ALA A 84 2.13 -16.18 -3.00
N THR A 85 1.25 -16.97 -3.61
CA THR A 85 1.31 -18.45 -3.55
C THR A 85 2.57 -18.96 -4.23
N GLY A 86 2.94 -18.38 -5.37
CA GLY A 86 4.17 -18.67 -6.09
C GLY A 86 5.43 -18.37 -5.26
N GLU A 87 5.46 -17.23 -4.57
CA GLU A 87 6.55 -16.83 -3.68
C GLU A 87 6.65 -17.78 -2.48
N ALA A 88 5.53 -18.08 -1.82
CA ALA A 88 5.50 -19.03 -0.72
C ALA A 88 5.98 -20.42 -1.16
N ARG A 89 5.50 -20.91 -2.33
CA ARG A 89 5.95 -22.18 -2.92
C ARG A 89 7.44 -22.15 -3.25
N ALA A 90 7.94 -21.08 -3.88
CA ALA A 90 9.34 -20.95 -4.23
C ALA A 90 10.24 -20.90 -2.98
N ALA A 91 9.82 -20.21 -1.92
CA ALA A 91 10.52 -20.16 -0.65
C ALA A 91 10.55 -21.54 0.03
N LEU A 92 9.44 -22.27 0.02
CA LEU A 92 9.37 -23.63 0.56
C LEU A 92 10.25 -24.61 -0.22
N GLU A 93 10.27 -24.57 -1.55
CA GLU A 93 11.14 -25.43 -2.35
C GLU A 93 12.63 -25.11 -2.10
N LYS A 94 12.98 -23.84 -1.93
CA LYS A 94 14.35 -23.44 -1.57
C LYS A 94 14.74 -23.99 -0.20
N SER A 95 13.85 -23.92 0.79
CA SER A 95 14.05 -24.47 2.13
C SER A 95 14.16 -25.98 2.12
N ARG A 96 13.32 -26.67 1.34
CA ARG A 96 13.40 -28.12 1.11
C ARG A 96 14.75 -28.52 0.54
N ALA A 97 15.19 -27.85 -0.53
CA ALA A 97 16.49 -28.11 -1.15
C ALA A 97 17.67 -27.80 -0.22
N ALA A 98 17.54 -26.85 0.70
CA ALA A 98 18.54 -26.60 1.73
C ALA A 98 18.59 -27.72 2.78
N ALA A 99 17.43 -28.20 3.25
CA ALA A 99 17.32 -29.30 4.19
C ALA A 99 17.92 -30.60 3.63
N VAL A 100 17.58 -30.97 2.39
CA VAL A 100 18.15 -32.13 1.70
C VAL A 100 19.68 -32.03 1.60
N ARG A 101 20.22 -30.89 1.16
CA ARG A 101 21.68 -30.67 1.06
C ARG A 101 22.40 -30.77 2.42
N ALA A 102 21.75 -30.32 3.49
CA ALA A 102 22.30 -30.44 4.83
C ALA A 102 22.42 -31.92 5.26
N LEU A 103 21.40 -32.72 4.98
CA LEU A 103 21.40 -34.17 5.24
C LEU A 103 22.47 -34.89 4.41
N GLU A 104 22.60 -34.58 3.12
CA GLU A 104 23.66 -35.14 2.26
C GLU A 104 25.06 -34.81 2.78
N THR A 105 25.26 -33.58 3.26
CA THR A 105 26.56 -33.13 3.81
C THR A 105 26.89 -33.85 5.10
N TRP A 106 25.92 -33.96 6.01
CA TRP A 106 26.03 -34.70 7.26
C TRP A 106 26.31 -36.20 7.02
N SER A 107 25.60 -36.82 6.07
CA SER A 107 25.78 -38.22 5.70
C SER A 107 27.19 -38.50 5.18
N LYS A 108 27.72 -37.61 4.32
CA LYS A 108 29.11 -37.70 3.81
C LYS A 108 30.16 -37.61 4.90
N GLN A 109 29.90 -36.86 5.98
CA GLN A 109 30.85 -36.69 7.09
C GLN A 109 30.85 -37.88 8.06
N LEU A 110 29.72 -38.59 8.19
CA LEU A 110 29.55 -39.66 9.17
C LEU A 110 29.46 -41.07 8.56
N ALA A 111 29.58 -41.20 7.23
CA ALA A 111 29.47 -42.46 6.50
C ALA A 111 28.20 -43.26 6.89
N ILE A 112 27.06 -42.55 6.94
CA ILE A 112 25.75 -43.12 7.23
C ILE A 112 25.33 -44.04 6.08
N ASP A 113 24.56 -45.08 6.40
CA ASP A 113 23.97 -46.00 5.42
C ASP A 113 23.02 -45.26 4.45
N ASP A 114 23.10 -45.59 3.17
CA ASP A 114 22.32 -44.96 2.10
C ASP A 114 20.81 -45.14 2.32
N ALA A 115 20.40 -46.24 2.96
CA ALA A 115 18.99 -46.49 3.29
C ALA A 115 18.44 -45.49 4.32
N GLU A 116 19.25 -45.10 5.30
CA GLU A 116 18.84 -44.13 6.33
C GLU A 116 18.80 -42.71 5.77
N LEU A 117 19.72 -42.35 4.87
CA LEU A 117 19.67 -41.08 4.15
C LEU A 117 18.42 -40.98 3.26
N GLN A 118 18.08 -42.06 2.54
CA GLN A 118 16.87 -42.11 1.72
C GLN A 118 15.59 -41.96 2.57
N ARG A 119 15.55 -42.60 3.75
CA ARG A 119 14.43 -42.46 4.69
C ARG A 119 14.26 -41.00 5.14
N LEU A 120 15.36 -40.33 5.51
CA LEU A 120 15.33 -38.92 5.94
C LEU A 120 14.95 -37.97 4.80
N HIS A 121 15.36 -38.24 3.56
CA HIS A 121 14.89 -37.49 2.40
C HIS A 121 13.37 -37.62 2.21
N ALA A 122 12.82 -38.83 2.36
CA ALA A 122 11.39 -39.06 2.28
C ALA A 122 10.62 -38.30 3.38
N ASP A 123 11.13 -38.29 4.62
CA ASP A 123 10.54 -37.55 5.74
C ASP A 123 10.48 -36.03 5.44
N VAL A 124 11.56 -35.47 4.89
CA VAL A 124 11.60 -34.06 4.46
C VAL A 124 10.57 -33.81 3.36
N ASP A 125 10.53 -34.65 2.34
CA ASP A 125 9.60 -34.51 1.22
C ASP A 125 8.14 -34.55 1.68
N GLU A 126 7.80 -35.44 2.61
CA GLU A 126 6.45 -35.54 3.16
C GLU A 126 6.04 -34.28 3.93
N VAL A 127 6.93 -33.72 4.76
CA VAL A 127 6.65 -32.46 5.49
C VAL A 127 6.39 -31.31 4.52
N PHE A 128 7.28 -31.12 3.54
CA PHE A 128 7.14 -30.02 2.57
C PHE A 128 5.95 -30.21 1.63
N GLN A 129 5.60 -31.45 1.29
CA GLN A 129 4.39 -31.76 0.54
C GLN A 129 3.13 -31.38 1.32
N ARG A 130 3.05 -31.73 2.62
CA ARG A 130 1.94 -31.31 3.48
C ARG A 130 1.80 -29.79 3.57
N LEU A 131 2.91 -29.06 3.65
CA LEU A 131 2.89 -27.59 3.65
C LEU A 131 2.38 -27.02 2.33
N ARG A 132 2.80 -27.59 1.19
CA ARG A 132 2.33 -27.20 -0.14
C ARG A 132 0.83 -27.44 -0.32
N ASP A 133 0.34 -28.59 0.13
CA ASP A 133 -1.08 -28.94 0.07
C ASP A 133 -1.90 -28.03 0.99
N ALA A 134 -1.39 -27.72 2.18
CA ALA A 134 -2.01 -26.75 3.08
C ALA A 134 -2.14 -25.37 2.41
N ILE A 135 -1.08 -24.86 1.77
CA ILE A 135 -1.12 -23.60 1.03
C ILE A 135 -2.12 -23.66 -0.14
N ALA A 136 -2.12 -24.76 -0.89
CA ALA A 136 -3.04 -24.94 -2.02
C ALA A 136 -4.51 -24.96 -1.56
N SER A 137 -4.80 -25.61 -0.42
CA SER A 137 -6.14 -25.68 0.17
C SER A 137 -6.57 -24.39 0.89
N ALA A 138 -5.61 -23.60 1.38
CA ALA A 138 -5.85 -22.32 2.03
C ALA A 138 -5.92 -21.15 1.03
N THR A 139 -5.54 -21.39 -0.24
CA THR A 139 -5.72 -20.42 -1.32
C THR A 139 -7.23 -20.28 -1.53
N PRO A 140 -7.84 -19.13 -1.21
CA PRO A 140 -9.28 -19.00 -1.34
C PRO A 140 -9.68 -19.19 -2.81
N ASP A 141 -10.93 -19.56 -3.08
CA ASP A 141 -11.53 -19.53 -4.42
C ASP A 141 -11.50 -18.08 -4.95
N ARG A 142 -10.35 -17.64 -5.45
CA ARG A 142 -10.13 -16.25 -5.84
C ARG A 142 -10.25 -16.11 -7.34
N VAL A 143 -11.10 -15.16 -7.66
CA VAL A 143 -11.58 -14.80 -8.98
C VAL A 143 -10.48 -14.10 -9.76
N HIS A 144 -10.18 -14.56 -10.97
CA HIS A 144 -9.25 -13.85 -11.85
C HIS A 144 -9.84 -12.48 -12.27
N PRO A 145 -9.05 -11.41 -12.48
CA PRO A 145 -9.57 -10.08 -12.88
C PRO A 145 -10.48 -10.08 -14.12
N SER A 146 -10.29 -11.04 -15.03
CA SER A 146 -11.11 -11.20 -16.24
C SER A 146 -12.34 -12.10 -16.05
N THR A 147 -12.60 -12.59 -14.85
CA THR A 147 -13.75 -13.45 -14.58
C THR A 147 -15.02 -12.63 -14.77
N PRO A 148 -15.98 -13.12 -15.58
CA PRO A 148 -17.29 -12.50 -15.71
C PRO A 148 -17.99 -12.32 -14.35
N ALA A 149 -18.83 -11.29 -14.24
CA ALA A 149 -19.45 -10.93 -12.96
C ALA A 149 -20.36 -12.02 -12.37
N ASP A 150 -20.99 -12.82 -13.23
CA ASP A 150 -21.84 -13.97 -12.88
C ASP A 150 -21.04 -15.19 -12.43
N ALA A 151 -19.77 -15.30 -12.85
CA ALA A 151 -18.83 -16.34 -12.44
C ALA A 151 -17.97 -15.95 -11.22
N ASP A 152 -18.05 -14.69 -10.78
CA ASP A 152 -17.44 -14.22 -9.52
C ASP A 152 -18.40 -14.52 -8.36
N PRO A 153 -18.13 -15.50 -7.48
CA PRO A 153 -19.03 -15.87 -6.39
C PRO A 153 -19.27 -14.74 -5.39
N VAL A 154 -18.29 -13.85 -5.16
CA VAL A 154 -18.45 -12.71 -4.25
C VAL A 154 -19.35 -11.67 -4.92
N LEU A 155 -19.03 -11.28 -6.15
CA LEU A 155 -19.79 -10.26 -6.88
C LEU A 155 -21.22 -10.71 -7.18
N SER A 156 -21.42 -11.98 -7.54
CA SER A 156 -22.74 -12.58 -7.80
C SER A 156 -23.63 -12.54 -6.55
N ARG A 157 -23.08 -12.93 -5.38
CA ARG A 157 -23.81 -12.84 -4.11
C ARG A 157 -24.08 -11.40 -3.72
N LEU A 158 -23.09 -10.51 -3.80
CA LEU A 158 -23.27 -9.09 -3.50
C LEU A 158 -24.31 -8.43 -4.42
N SER A 159 -24.31 -8.75 -5.72
CA SER A 159 -25.29 -8.22 -6.67
C SER A 159 -26.72 -8.58 -6.27
N THR A 160 -26.93 -9.81 -5.80
CA THR A 160 -28.24 -10.24 -5.33
C THR A 160 -28.59 -9.57 -4.00
N LEU A 161 -27.67 -9.63 -3.04
CA LEU A 161 -27.84 -9.14 -1.68
C LEU A 161 -28.09 -7.64 -1.61
N LEU A 162 -27.40 -6.85 -2.44
CA LEU A 162 -27.45 -5.39 -2.47
C LEU A 162 -28.49 -4.82 -3.43
N THR A 163 -29.34 -5.67 -4.04
CA THR A 163 -30.44 -5.20 -4.88
C THR A 163 -31.36 -4.27 -4.08
N GLY A 164 -31.47 -3.01 -4.50
CA GLY A 164 -32.26 -1.97 -3.82
C GLY A 164 -31.60 -1.37 -2.56
N LYS A 165 -30.37 -1.75 -2.24
CA LYS A 165 -29.66 -1.32 -1.01
C LYS A 165 -28.51 -0.34 -1.24
N VAL A 166 -28.11 -0.14 -2.50
CA VAL A 166 -27.12 0.88 -2.86
C VAL A 166 -27.83 2.23 -2.95
N LEU A 167 -27.35 3.22 -2.20
CA LEU A 167 -27.91 4.57 -2.22
C LEU A 167 -27.73 5.21 -3.60
N GLY A 168 -28.72 5.96 -4.04
CA GLY A 168 -28.68 6.66 -5.32
C GLY A 168 -27.56 7.71 -5.37
N ARG A 169 -26.97 7.89 -6.56
CA ARG A 169 -26.06 9.02 -6.81
C ARG A 169 -26.85 10.32 -6.68
N PRO A 170 -26.40 11.28 -5.85
CA PRO A 170 -27.00 12.62 -5.80
C PRO A 170 -26.92 13.33 -7.15
N GLU A 171 -27.84 14.26 -7.40
CA GLU A 171 -27.76 15.15 -8.56
C GLU A 171 -26.42 15.90 -8.59
N ASP A 172 -25.88 16.19 -9.77
CA ASP A 172 -24.54 16.76 -9.93
C ASP A 172 -24.32 18.04 -9.13
N LYS A 173 -25.34 18.89 -9.00
CA LYS A 173 -25.27 20.10 -8.17
C LYS A 173 -25.06 19.78 -6.69
N VAL A 174 -25.80 18.79 -6.17
CA VAL A 174 -25.68 18.34 -4.77
C VAL A 174 -24.34 17.64 -4.58
N TRP A 175 -23.97 16.75 -5.51
CA TRP A 175 -22.71 16.01 -5.48
C TRP A 175 -21.49 16.92 -5.43
N ASN A 176 -21.43 17.93 -6.32
CA ASN A 176 -20.33 18.89 -6.34
C ASN A 176 -20.30 19.77 -5.08
N GLY A 177 -21.47 20.10 -4.52
CA GLY A 177 -21.58 20.80 -3.24
C GLY A 177 -21.00 19.99 -2.09
N LEU A 178 -21.29 18.69 -2.04
CA LEU A 178 -20.73 17.78 -1.05
C LEU A 178 -19.21 17.63 -1.19
N ILE A 179 -18.68 17.50 -2.40
CA ILE A 179 -17.23 17.46 -2.63
C ILE A 179 -16.57 18.76 -2.15
N THR A 180 -17.16 19.91 -2.47
CA THR A 180 -16.63 21.22 -2.06
C THR A 180 -16.58 21.34 -0.53
N GLU A 181 -17.65 20.94 0.16
CA GLU A 181 -17.69 20.95 1.62
C GLU A 181 -16.71 19.93 2.22
N GLY A 182 -16.59 18.73 1.64
CA GLY A 182 -15.65 17.71 2.09
C GLY A 182 -14.19 18.21 2.03
N ASN A 183 -13.78 18.80 0.91
CA ASN A 183 -12.43 19.36 0.79
C ASN A 183 -12.19 20.52 1.78
N LYS A 184 -13.19 21.37 2.01
CA LYS A 184 -13.11 22.43 3.04
C LYS A 184 -12.99 21.84 4.46
N ARG A 185 -13.67 20.72 4.75
CA ARG A 185 -13.55 20.01 6.03
C ARG A 185 -12.14 19.43 6.20
N VAL A 186 -11.55 18.88 5.14
CA VAL A 186 -10.15 18.40 5.14
C VAL A 186 -9.20 19.55 5.49
N ASP A 187 -9.31 20.69 4.81
CA ASP A 187 -8.48 21.88 5.08
C ASP A 187 -8.63 22.39 6.53
N ALA A 188 -9.82 22.24 7.10
CA ALA A 188 -10.14 22.64 8.47
C ALA A 188 -9.88 21.55 9.52
N SER A 189 -9.36 20.38 9.11
CA SER A 189 -9.17 19.20 9.98
C SER A 189 -10.44 18.75 10.70
N ILE A 190 -11.58 18.82 10.02
CA ILE A 190 -12.88 18.40 10.53
C ILE A 190 -13.14 16.95 10.08
N PRO A 191 -13.38 16.00 11.01
CA PRO A 191 -13.60 14.59 10.67
C PRO A 191 -14.95 14.33 9.98
N PRO A 192 -15.12 13.18 9.30
CA PRO A 192 -14.09 12.24 8.90
C PRO A 192 -13.41 12.62 7.58
N GLY A 193 -12.22 12.08 7.32
CA GLY A 193 -11.51 12.18 6.03
C GLY A 193 -10.37 13.19 5.97
N TYR A 194 -10.10 13.96 7.03
CA TYR A 194 -9.04 14.97 6.98
C TYR A 194 -7.63 14.37 6.88
N LEU A 195 -7.45 13.10 7.25
CA LEU A 195 -6.17 12.40 7.11
C LEU A 195 -5.89 11.95 5.66
N ASP A 196 -6.86 12.08 4.76
CA ASP A 196 -6.70 11.74 3.34
C ASP A 196 -6.31 12.95 2.47
N ALA A 197 -5.78 14.02 3.07
CA ALA A 197 -5.36 15.24 2.38
C ALA A 197 -4.42 14.98 1.18
N ASP A 198 -3.53 13.98 1.30
CA ASP A 198 -2.57 13.61 0.26
C ASP A 198 -3.23 12.94 -0.98
N LYS A 199 -4.53 12.63 -0.92
CA LYS A 199 -5.32 12.04 -2.02
C LYS A 199 -6.05 13.08 -2.88
N ALA A 200 -5.87 14.38 -2.61
CA ALA A 200 -6.60 15.47 -3.27
C ALA A 200 -6.57 15.41 -4.81
N ASP A 201 -5.45 15.00 -5.41
CA ASP A 201 -5.26 14.98 -6.87
C ASP A 201 -5.43 13.60 -7.53
N GLN A 202 -5.80 12.58 -6.74
CA GLN A 202 -5.90 11.20 -7.22
C GLN A 202 -7.26 10.92 -7.88
N HIS A 203 -8.32 11.55 -7.40
CA HIS A 203 -9.71 11.26 -7.82
C HIS A 203 -10.55 12.54 -7.97
N PRO A 204 -11.65 12.52 -8.75
CA PRO A 204 -12.53 13.69 -8.91
C PRO A 204 -13.13 14.24 -7.61
N GLU A 205 -13.31 13.39 -6.59
CA GLU A 205 -13.74 13.74 -5.24
C GLU A 205 -12.60 14.25 -4.34
N GLY A 206 -11.35 14.13 -4.77
CA GLY A 206 -10.18 14.45 -3.98
C GLY A 206 -10.16 13.72 -2.63
N ALA A 207 -9.88 14.47 -1.56
CA ALA A 207 -9.86 13.97 -0.19
C ALA A 207 -11.27 13.83 0.43
N ALA A 208 -12.34 14.17 -0.30
CA ALA A 208 -13.70 14.15 0.23
C ALA A 208 -14.36 12.75 0.31
N GLY A 209 -13.67 11.68 -0.08
CA GLY A 209 -14.23 10.31 -0.17
C GLY A 209 -14.92 9.86 1.11
N ASP A 210 -14.18 9.87 2.24
CA ASP A 210 -14.68 9.47 3.56
C ASP A 210 -15.87 10.33 4.01
N TYR A 211 -15.80 11.64 3.79
CA TYR A 211 -16.90 12.55 4.10
C TYR A 211 -18.16 12.22 3.30
N LEU A 212 -18.03 11.87 2.02
CA LEU A 212 -19.16 11.50 1.18
C LEU A 212 -19.83 10.22 1.68
N VAL A 213 -19.05 9.20 2.07
CA VAL A 213 -19.58 7.96 2.67
C VAL A 213 -20.37 8.28 3.93
N TYR A 214 -19.77 9.04 4.85
CA TYR A 214 -20.39 9.46 6.10
C TYR A 214 -21.69 10.25 5.86
N GLN A 215 -21.65 11.28 5.01
CA GLN A 215 -22.78 12.16 4.80
C GLN A 215 -23.96 11.45 4.13
N GLN A 216 -23.70 10.52 3.19
CA GLN A 216 -24.75 9.73 2.57
C GLN A 216 -25.41 8.77 3.58
N ALA A 217 -24.62 8.14 4.45
CA ALA A 217 -25.14 7.27 5.50
C ALA A 217 -26.00 8.06 6.51
N CYS A 218 -25.52 9.22 6.96
CA CYS A 218 -26.25 10.12 7.86
C CYS A 218 -27.56 10.60 7.25
N HIS A 219 -27.55 10.97 5.96
CA HIS A 219 -28.75 11.41 5.26
C HIS A 219 -29.81 10.29 5.18
N GLU A 220 -29.41 9.06 4.87
CA GLU A 220 -30.34 7.93 4.80
C GLU A 220 -30.91 7.59 6.18
N ALA A 221 -30.08 7.54 7.22
CA ALA A 221 -30.52 7.29 8.60
C ALA A 221 -31.51 8.35 9.08
N LYS A 222 -31.23 9.63 8.76
CA LYS A 222 -32.14 10.74 9.02
C LYS A 222 -33.48 10.58 8.30
N THR A 223 -33.45 10.21 7.02
CA THR A 223 -34.67 10.00 6.22
C THR A 223 -35.53 8.88 6.78
N ARG A 224 -34.92 7.84 7.35
CA ARG A 224 -35.62 6.70 7.96
C ARG A 224 -35.93 6.87 9.45
N ASP A 225 -35.47 7.95 10.07
CA ASP A 225 -35.62 8.23 11.50
C ASP A 225 -35.03 7.11 12.38
N MET A 226 -33.77 6.75 12.12
CA MET A 226 -33.09 5.62 12.78
C MET A 226 -31.71 6.01 13.31
N ASP A 227 -31.26 5.29 14.34
CA ASP A 227 -29.84 5.17 14.69
C ASP A 227 -29.03 4.67 13.48
N LEU A 228 -27.73 4.98 13.48
CA LEU A 228 -26.82 4.64 12.40
C LEU A 228 -25.61 3.84 12.91
N ILE A 229 -25.36 2.70 12.29
CA ILE A 229 -24.09 1.98 12.37
C ILE A 229 -23.37 2.16 11.03
N ILE A 230 -22.16 2.72 11.05
CA ILE A 230 -21.26 2.63 9.90
C ILE A 230 -20.28 1.49 10.15
N VAL A 231 -20.24 0.54 9.21
CA VAL A 231 -19.34 -0.60 9.24
C VAL A 231 -18.12 -0.27 8.41
N THR A 232 -16.97 -0.09 9.06
CA THR A 232 -15.69 0.20 8.41
C THR A 232 -14.55 -0.50 9.14
N ASN A 233 -13.59 -1.02 8.39
CA ASN A 233 -12.31 -1.49 8.93
C ASN A 233 -11.23 -0.41 8.90
N ASP A 234 -11.58 0.83 8.51
CA ASP A 234 -10.67 1.95 8.63
C ASP A 234 -10.46 2.26 10.12
N GLU A 235 -9.19 2.33 10.52
CA GLU A 235 -8.76 2.54 11.90
C GLU A 235 -8.10 3.92 12.08
N LYS A 236 -8.41 4.89 11.24
CA LYS A 236 -7.88 6.25 11.39
C LYS A 236 -8.51 7.00 12.56
N GLU A 237 -7.75 7.97 13.08
CA GLU A 237 -8.16 8.82 14.21
C GLU A 237 -9.21 9.89 13.86
N ASP A 238 -9.45 10.13 12.57
CA ASP A 238 -10.49 11.03 12.08
C ASP A 238 -11.86 10.34 11.97
N TRP A 239 -11.91 9.01 12.08
CA TRP A 239 -13.16 8.25 12.24
C TRP A 239 -13.43 7.88 13.70
N TRP A 240 -12.38 7.48 14.43
CA TRP A 240 -12.52 6.90 15.76
C TRP A 240 -12.05 7.83 16.88
N TRP A 241 -12.86 7.95 17.93
CA TRP A 241 -12.39 8.44 19.23
C TRP A 241 -11.53 7.36 19.89
N ARG A 242 -10.24 7.67 20.08
CA ARG A 242 -9.24 6.73 20.60
C ARG A 242 -8.57 7.20 21.88
N ARG A 243 -8.11 6.23 22.67
CA ARG A 243 -7.16 6.43 23.76
C ARG A 243 -6.08 5.36 23.70
N GLY A 244 -4.93 5.68 23.12
CA GLY A 244 -3.89 4.68 22.86
C GLY A 244 -4.42 3.61 21.89
N PRO A 245 -4.34 2.30 22.23
CA PRO A 245 -4.88 1.25 21.38
C PRO A 245 -6.41 1.12 21.47
N ASP A 246 -7.05 1.72 22.47
CA ASP A 246 -8.49 1.53 22.72
C ASP A 246 -9.33 2.39 21.77
N MET A 247 -10.22 1.74 21.00
CA MET A 247 -11.25 2.40 20.19
C MET A 247 -12.53 2.54 21.01
N ILE A 248 -12.88 3.77 21.35
CA ILE A 248 -13.99 4.06 22.27
C ILE A 248 -15.31 4.15 21.50
N GLY A 249 -15.29 4.70 20.28
CA GLY A 249 -16.47 4.88 19.43
C GLY A 249 -16.19 5.85 18.27
N PRO A 250 -17.23 6.37 17.60
CA PRO A 250 -17.07 7.41 16.59
C PRO A 250 -16.45 8.67 17.19
N ARG A 251 -15.81 9.50 16.34
CA ARG A 251 -15.35 10.83 16.76
C ARG A 251 -16.46 11.67 17.38
N GLN A 252 -16.11 12.42 18.44
CA GLN A 252 -17.11 13.18 19.19
C GLN A 252 -17.82 14.20 18.31
N GLU A 253 -17.10 14.80 17.36
CA GLU A 253 -17.61 15.75 16.39
C GLU A 253 -18.64 15.11 15.46
N MET A 254 -18.39 13.88 14.99
CA MET A 254 -19.33 13.12 14.15
C MET A 254 -20.59 12.75 14.93
N THR A 255 -20.42 12.21 16.14
CA THR A 255 -21.56 11.86 17.01
C THR A 255 -22.41 13.07 17.33
N LYS A 256 -21.78 14.22 17.63
CA LYS A 256 -22.49 15.48 17.86
C LYS A 256 -23.23 15.97 16.62
N GLU A 257 -22.57 15.99 15.46
CA GLU A 257 -23.17 16.44 14.20
C GLU A 257 -24.39 15.59 13.82
N PHE A 258 -24.27 14.27 13.97
CA PHE A 258 -25.39 13.36 13.71
C PHE A 258 -26.52 13.54 14.72
N PHE A 259 -26.22 13.62 16.01
CA PHE A 259 -27.22 13.82 17.06
C PHE A 259 -27.94 15.17 16.93
N ASP A 260 -27.22 16.28 16.73
CA ASP A 260 -27.81 17.61 16.58
C ASP A 260 -28.76 17.67 15.36
N SER A 261 -28.51 16.86 14.33
CA SER A 261 -29.29 16.87 13.10
C SER A 261 -30.44 15.86 13.05
N THR A 262 -30.46 14.87 13.94
CA THR A 262 -31.41 13.73 13.90
C THR A 262 -32.03 13.36 15.26
N GLY A 263 -31.35 13.62 16.37
CA GLY A 263 -31.69 13.10 17.71
C GLY A 263 -31.32 11.63 17.93
N HIS A 264 -30.69 10.98 16.95
CA HIS A 264 -30.33 9.55 16.97
C HIS A 264 -28.83 9.34 17.25
N GLN A 265 -28.47 8.10 17.54
CA GLN A 265 -27.12 7.69 17.91
C GLN A 265 -26.32 7.18 16.71
N LEU A 266 -25.04 7.55 16.68
CA LEU A 266 -24.06 7.05 15.72
C LEU A 266 -23.17 6.01 16.39
N PHE A 267 -22.92 4.91 15.68
CA PHE A 267 -21.99 3.86 16.07
C PHE A 267 -21.04 3.56 14.91
N LEU A 268 -19.81 3.18 15.26
CA LEU A 268 -18.86 2.57 14.33
C LEU A 268 -18.63 1.12 14.75
N MET A 269 -18.54 0.24 13.76
CA MET A 269 -18.21 -1.17 13.97
C MET A 269 -17.25 -1.64 12.87
N ARG A 270 -16.28 -2.48 13.24
CA ARG A 270 -15.47 -3.22 12.28
C ARG A 270 -16.21 -4.49 11.85
N ALA A 271 -15.76 -5.10 10.76
CA ALA A 271 -16.28 -6.41 10.34
C ALA A 271 -16.09 -7.47 11.43
N SER A 272 -14.98 -7.42 12.18
CA SER A 272 -14.74 -8.30 13.33
C SER A 272 -15.74 -8.08 14.46
N ASP A 273 -16.17 -6.83 14.70
CA ASP A 273 -17.18 -6.51 15.70
C ASP A 273 -18.55 -7.09 15.33
N LEU A 274 -18.94 -7.01 14.04
CA LEU A 274 -20.17 -7.65 13.54
C LEU A 274 -20.14 -9.17 13.73
N LEU A 275 -19.03 -9.82 13.38
CA LEU A 275 -18.87 -11.26 13.52
C LEU A 275 -18.93 -11.68 14.99
N ASN A 276 -18.23 -10.97 15.88
CA ASN A 276 -18.26 -11.22 17.32
C ASN A 276 -19.66 -11.03 17.94
N ARG A 277 -20.47 -10.11 17.39
CA ARG A 277 -21.79 -9.76 17.91
C ARG A 277 -22.94 -10.36 17.10
N SER A 278 -22.64 -11.27 16.18
CA SER A 278 -23.60 -11.94 15.29
C SER A 278 -24.77 -12.63 16.00
N GLN A 279 -24.56 -13.11 17.24
CA GLN A 279 -25.61 -13.67 18.08
C GLN A 279 -26.75 -12.68 18.37
N ALA A 280 -26.46 -11.37 18.40
CA ALA A 280 -27.49 -10.34 18.54
C ALA A 280 -28.48 -10.31 17.37
N LEU A 281 -28.07 -10.85 16.22
CA LEU A 281 -28.85 -10.96 15.00
C LEU A 281 -29.41 -12.38 14.80
N ASP A 282 -29.27 -13.29 15.78
CA ASP A 282 -29.58 -14.72 15.63
C ASP A 282 -28.83 -15.39 14.45
N VAL A 283 -27.60 -14.94 14.18
CA VAL A 283 -26.71 -15.54 13.18
C VAL A 283 -25.61 -16.31 13.90
N GLU A 284 -25.49 -17.60 13.62
CA GLU A 284 -24.37 -18.42 14.08
C GLU A 284 -23.21 -18.30 13.10
N VAL A 285 -22.05 -17.87 13.59
CA VAL A 285 -20.81 -17.73 12.81
C VAL A 285 -19.67 -18.47 13.49
N ASN A 286 -18.64 -18.79 12.73
CA ASN A 286 -17.45 -19.39 13.29
C ASN A 286 -16.62 -18.36 14.08
N PRO A 287 -16.20 -18.64 15.33
CA PRO A 287 -15.36 -17.72 16.10
C PRO A 287 -14.03 -17.36 15.41
N GLU A 288 -13.47 -18.26 14.59
CA GLU A 288 -12.26 -17.97 13.81
C GLU A 288 -12.50 -16.90 12.75
N SER A 289 -13.74 -16.72 12.28
CA SER A 289 -14.04 -15.72 11.27
C SER A 289 -13.89 -14.29 11.80
N ALA A 290 -14.26 -14.06 13.06
CA ALA A 290 -13.97 -12.78 13.71
C ALA A 290 -12.47 -12.51 13.81
N ARG A 291 -11.66 -13.52 14.16
CA ARG A 291 -10.20 -13.40 14.19
C ARG A 291 -9.61 -13.14 12.81
N ASP A 292 -10.06 -13.87 11.80
CA ASP A 292 -9.64 -13.69 10.40
C ASP A 292 -9.91 -12.28 9.88
N ALA A 293 -10.98 -11.65 10.38
CA ALA A 293 -11.41 -10.29 10.06
C ALA A 293 -10.69 -9.20 10.86
N ASP A 294 -10.26 -9.51 12.09
CA ASP A 294 -9.54 -8.61 13.00
C ASP A 294 -8.03 -8.54 12.72
N VAL A 295 -7.47 -9.53 12.02
CA VAL A 295 -6.11 -9.44 11.51
C VAL A 295 -6.04 -8.25 10.56
N ASN A 296 -5.33 -7.21 10.99
CA ASN A 296 -5.00 -6.06 10.16
C ASN A 296 -4.10 -6.57 9.04
N ARG A 297 -4.73 -6.91 7.91
CA ARG A 297 -4.02 -7.26 6.69
C ARG A 297 -3.63 -5.91 6.13
N PRO A 298 -2.34 -5.53 6.17
CA PRO A 298 -1.92 -4.29 5.54
C PRO A 298 -2.53 -4.31 4.15
N ASP A 299 -3.19 -3.21 3.79
CA ASP A 299 -3.82 -3.13 2.50
C ASP A 299 -2.84 -3.64 1.46
N LEU A 300 -3.30 -4.48 0.54
CA LEU A 300 -2.55 -4.77 -0.67
C LEU A 300 -2.28 -3.47 -1.48
N HIS A 301 -2.75 -2.31 -1.01
CA HIS A 301 -2.17 -0.99 -1.25
C HIS A 301 -0.89 -0.76 -0.42
N ASP A 302 0.13 -1.58 -0.64
CA ASP A 302 1.36 -0.91 -1.02
C ASP A 302 1.45 -1.10 -2.54
N PRO A 303 0.87 -0.20 -3.36
CA PRO A 303 1.25 -0.19 -4.77
C PRO A 303 2.75 0.10 -4.72
N GLY A 304 3.55 -0.97 -4.76
CA GLY A 304 4.98 -0.87 -4.51
C GLY A 304 5.54 0.42 -5.09
N MET A 305 6.22 1.20 -4.27
CA MET A 305 6.63 2.54 -4.65
C MET A 305 7.83 2.46 -5.59
N TRP A 306 7.97 3.45 -6.46
CA TRP A 306 9.27 3.70 -7.07
C TRP A 306 10.30 4.00 -5.98
N THR A 307 11.42 3.27 -5.99
CA THR A 307 12.57 3.58 -5.14
C THR A 307 13.53 4.49 -5.88
N ALA A 308 14.35 5.26 -5.16
CA ALA A 308 15.38 6.10 -5.78
C ALA A 308 16.32 5.30 -6.70
N GLU A 309 16.63 4.05 -6.31
CA GLU A 309 17.40 3.09 -7.10
C GLU A 309 16.70 2.74 -8.42
N ALA A 310 15.42 2.35 -8.37
CA ALA A 310 14.67 1.99 -9.57
C ALA A 310 14.45 3.19 -10.52
N VAL A 311 14.25 4.39 -9.97
CA VAL A 311 14.16 5.64 -10.75
C VAL A 311 15.48 5.89 -11.48
N ASP A 312 16.62 5.81 -10.79
CA ASP A 312 17.92 6.00 -11.42
C ASP A 312 18.21 4.94 -12.49
N MET A 313 17.91 3.67 -12.22
CA MET A 313 18.05 2.58 -13.20
C MET A 313 17.22 2.83 -14.46
N LEU A 314 15.96 3.26 -14.31
CA LEU A 314 15.12 3.60 -15.46
C LEU A 314 15.68 4.78 -16.24
N LEU A 315 16.13 5.85 -15.57
CA LEU A 315 16.71 7.02 -16.23
C LEU A 315 18.02 6.67 -16.95
N GLN A 316 18.87 5.84 -16.35
CA GLN A 316 20.09 5.34 -16.97
C GLN A 316 19.79 4.48 -18.20
N GLN A 317 18.81 3.57 -18.10
CA GLN A 317 18.41 2.72 -19.22
C GLN A 317 17.82 3.54 -20.38
N LEU A 318 16.97 4.53 -20.11
CA LEU A 318 16.48 5.46 -21.12
C LEU A 318 17.63 6.21 -21.81
N ARG A 319 18.59 6.73 -21.03
CA ARG A 319 19.77 7.43 -21.57
C ARG A 319 20.64 6.49 -22.41
N GLY A 320 20.82 5.24 -21.99
CA GLY A 320 21.57 4.20 -22.70
C GLY A 320 20.91 3.76 -24.01
N GLU A 321 19.58 3.76 -24.06
CA GLU A 321 18.79 3.47 -25.26
C GLU A 321 18.63 4.68 -26.20
N GLY A 322 19.32 5.80 -25.92
CA GLY A 322 19.23 7.03 -26.71
C GLY A 322 17.94 7.83 -26.50
N ARG A 323 17.14 7.50 -25.49
CA ARG A 323 15.87 8.15 -25.12
C ARG A 323 16.06 9.19 -24.02
N ARG A 324 17.05 10.07 -24.21
CA ARG A 324 17.31 11.20 -23.30
C ARG A 324 16.10 12.14 -23.22
N ASP A 325 15.40 12.30 -24.33
CA ASP A 325 14.15 13.05 -24.43
C ASP A 325 13.11 12.61 -23.37
N LEU A 326 12.93 11.30 -23.15
CA LEU A 326 12.00 10.80 -22.14
C LEU A 326 12.52 10.96 -20.70
N ALA A 327 13.83 10.82 -20.49
CA ALA A 327 14.43 11.04 -19.17
C ALA A 327 14.28 12.52 -18.75
N ASP A 328 14.42 13.44 -19.69
CA ASP A 328 14.23 14.87 -19.47
C ASP A 328 12.75 15.19 -19.19
N VAL A 329 11.81 14.53 -19.89
CA VAL A 329 10.37 14.66 -19.61
C VAL A 329 10.01 14.20 -18.19
N ILE A 330 10.59 13.10 -17.68
CA ILE A 330 10.37 12.64 -16.30
C ILE A 330 10.90 13.67 -15.31
N THR A 331 12.13 14.14 -15.52
CA THR A 331 12.79 15.11 -14.63
C THR A 331 12.04 16.45 -14.61
N ALA A 332 11.59 16.91 -15.77
CA ALA A 332 10.81 18.14 -15.90
C ALA A 332 9.40 17.99 -15.29
N ALA A 333 8.76 16.83 -15.44
CA ALA A 333 7.50 16.54 -14.75
C ALA A 333 7.67 16.56 -13.23
N ALA A 334 8.76 15.97 -12.70
CA ALA A 334 9.06 16.00 -11.26
C ALA A 334 9.27 17.45 -10.77
N SER A 335 10.05 18.25 -11.49
CA SER A 335 10.26 19.67 -11.15
C SER A 335 8.99 20.52 -11.25
N ALA A 336 7.97 20.05 -11.98
CA ALA A 336 6.67 20.71 -12.15
C ALA A 336 5.57 20.13 -11.22
N GLY A 337 5.95 19.36 -10.18
CA GLY A 337 4.98 18.80 -9.23
C GLY A 337 4.25 17.54 -9.73
N GLY A 338 4.87 16.81 -10.66
CA GLY A 338 4.41 15.47 -11.10
C GLY A 338 3.65 15.43 -12.42
N THR A 339 3.39 16.57 -13.06
CA THR A 339 2.67 16.61 -14.35
C THR A 339 3.34 17.56 -15.35
N ILE A 340 3.46 17.14 -16.61
CA ILE A 340 3.97 17.97 -17.71
C ILE A 340 2.98 18.01 -18.87
N SER A 341 2.67 19.22 -19.34
CA SER A 341 1.70 19.45 -20.42
C SER A 341 2.23 18.98 -21.78
N ARG A 342 1.31 18.70 -22.70
CA ARG A 342 1.65 18.40 -24.09
C ARG A 342 2.58 19.46 -24.69
N GLU A 343 2.25 20.74 -24.56
CA GLU A 343 3.04 21.85 -25.10
C GLU A 343 4.48 21.82 -24.58
N ASN A 344 4.65 21.65 -23.26
CA ASN A 344 5.96 21.59 -22.64
C ASN A 344 6.77 20.36 -23.09
N ILE A 345 6.13 19.23 -23.38
CA ILE A 345 6.81 18.06 -23.96
C ILE A 345 7.37 18.37 -25.35
N TYR A 346 6.63 19.08 -26.21
CA TYR A 346 7.11 19.42 -27.55
C TYR A 346 8.29 20.39 -27.47
N THR A 347 8.19 21.41 -26.63
CA THR A 347 9.27 22.38 -26.41
C THR A 347 10.52 21.70 -25.85
N LEU A 348 10.37 20.87 -24.81
CA LEU A 348 11.47 20.22 -24.13
C LEU A 348 12.20 19.23 -25.04
N CYS A 349 11.45 18.43 -25.81
CA CYS A 349 12.04 17.41 -26.68
C CYS A 349 12.38 17.91 -28.09
N GLY A 350 12.10 19.18 -28.41
CA GLY A 350 12.33 19.75 -29.74
C GLY A 350 11.50 19.09 -30.84
N TYR A 351 10.27 18.66 -30.53
CA TYR A 351 9.41 17.96 -31.48
C TYR A 351 8.66 18.95 -32.39
N HIS A 352 8.51 18.62 -33.67
CA HIS A 352 7.66 19.37 -34.59
C HIS A 352 6.18 19.23 -34.21
N GLU A 353 5.38 20.29 -34.37
CA GLU A 353 3.96 20.32 -33.95
C GLU A 353 3.11 19.20 -34.58
N ASP A 354 3.49 18.73 -35.77
CA ASP A 354 2.80 17.64 -36.49
C ASP A 354 3.13 16.24 -35.95
N ARG A 355 4.13 16.10 -35.08
CA ARG A 355 4.52 14.80 -34.53
C ARG A 355 3.40 14.27 -33.64
N MET A 356 2.99 13.02 -33.83
CA MET A 356 2.05 12.37 -32.91
C MET A 356 2.79 11.83 -31.66
N LEU A 357 2.27 12.09 -30.46
CA LEU A 357 2.80 11.51 -29.20
C LEU A 357 2.23 10.12 -28.88
N ARG A 358 1.70 9.39 -29.87
CA ARG A 358 1.12 8.06 -29.66
C ARG A 358 2.21 7.09 -29.20
N GLY A 359 2.00 6.45 -28.05
CA GLY A 359 2.93 5.47 -27.49
C GLY A 359 4.20 6.08 -26.88
N ILE A 360 4.22 7.38 -26.59
CA ILE A 360 5.36 8.05 -25.93
C ILE A 360 5.72 7.40 -24.58
N THR A 361 4.75 6.79 -23.90
CA THR A 361 4.91 6.09 -22.61
C THR A 361 5.32 4.61 -22.73
N ARG A 362 5.33 4.03 -23.93
CA ARG A 362 5.67 2.59 -24.11
C ARG A 362 7.10 2.23 -23.66
N PRO A 363 8.13 3.06 -23.92
CA PRO A 363 9.48 2.74 -23.48
C PRO A 363 9.60 2.69 -21.96
N THR A 364 8.99 3.65 -21.26
CA THR A 364 8.99 3.65 -19.79
C THR A 364 8.19 2.49 -19.23
N ALA A 365 7.03 2.17 -19.81
CA ALA A 365 6.25 0.99 -19.41
C ALA A 365 7.00 -0.33 -19.64
N ARG A 366 7.75 -0.46 -20.73
CA ARG A 366 8.61 -1.63 -20.97
C ARG A 366 9.73 -1.72 -19.93
N ILE A 367 10.44 -0.62 -19.67
CA ILE A 367 11.52 -0.61 -18.67
C ILE A 367 10.96 -0.90 -17.27
N THR A 368 9.78 -0.37 -16.92
CA THR A 368 9.10 -0.74 -15.68
C THR A 368 8.85 -2.25 -15.62
N ALA A 369 8.34 -2.86 -16.69
CA ALA A 369 8.13 -4.32 -16.75
C ALA A 369 9.44 -5.11 -16.68
N ASP A 370 10.53 -4.61 -17.29
CA ASP A 370 11.86 -5.23 -17.22
C ASP A 370 12.41 -5.18 -15.78
N LEU A 371 12.26 -4.04 -15.09
CA LEU A 371 12.64 -3.89 -13.68
C LEU A 371 11.78 -4.77 -12.75
N GLN A 372 10.50 -4.98 -13.08
CA GLN A 372 9.63 -5.91 -12.37
C GLN A 372 10.04 -7.37 -12.59
N ALA A 373 10.35 -7.75 -13.83
CA ALA A 373 10.85 -9.08 -14.16
C ALA A 373 12.20 -9.37 -13.47
N ALA A 374 13.05 -8.35 -13.35
CA ALA A 374 14.32 -8.40 -12.62
C ALA A 374 14.15 -8.33 -11.09
N LYS A 375 12.92 -8.17 -10.58
CA LYS A 375 12.58 -8.00 -9.16
C LYS A 375 13.22 -6.78 -8.48
N VAL A 376 13.57 -5.76 -9.26
CA VAL A 376 14.02 -4.45 -8.77
C VAL A 376 12.82 -3.59 -8.36
N LEU A 377 11.69 -3.77 -9.03
CA LEU A 377 10.42 -3.14 -8.72
C LEU A 377 9.36 -4.19 -8.38
N PRO A 378 8.51 -3.98 -7.36
CA PRO A 378 7.33 -4.80 -7.16
C PRO A 378 6.41 -4.83 -8.40
N PRO A 379 5.75 -5.97 -8.71
CA PRO A 379 4.81 -6.05 -9.84
C PRO A 379 3.60 -5.11 -9.73
N SER A 380 3.34 -4.60 -8.52
CA SER A 380 2.28 -3.64 -8.19
C SER A 380 2.64 -2.18 -8.54
N VAL A 381 3.92 -1.88 -8.82
CA VAL A 381 4.38 -0.53 -9.17
C VAL A 381 3.77 -0.10 -10.50
N THR A 382 3.18 1.09 -10.54
CA THR A 382 2.63 1.62 -11.79
C THR A 382 3.73 2.12 -12.74
N PRO A 383 3.52 2.07 -14.08
CA PRO A 383 4.48 2.61 -15.04
C PRO A 383 4.85 4.07 -14.77
N MET A 384 6.14 4.39 -14.97
CA MET A 384 6.72 5.72 -14.72
C MET A 384 6.00 6.88 -15.41
N MET A 385 5.32 6.65 -16.55
CA MET A 385 4.55 7.69 -17.25
C MET A 385 3.12 7.23 -17.51
N ALA A 386 2.16 7.98 -16.98
CA ALA A 386 0.74 7.82 -17.25
C ALA A 386 0.22 8.93 -18.19
N PRO A 387 -0.46 8.58 -19.30
CA PRO A 387 -1.04 9.58 -20.19
C PRO A 387 -2.32 10.19 -19.60
N VAL A 388 -2.47 11.51 -19.71
CA VAL A 388 -3.66 12.26 -19.31
C VAL A 388 -4.36 12.80 -20.56
N TYR A 389 -5.66 12.53 -20.67
CA TYR A 389 -6.53 12.99 -21.74
C TYR A 389 -7.64 13.87 -21.18
N ILE A 390 -7.87 15.01 -21.80
CA ILE A 390 -9.06 15.83 -21.61
C ILE A 390 -10.03 15.45 -22.73
N ASP A 391 -11.20 14.91 -22.36
CA ASP A 391 -12.21 14.35 -23.27
C ASP A 391 -11.67 13.23 -24.19
N ALA A 392 -12.37 12.94 -25.30
CA ALA A 392 -11.92 12.02 -26.34
C ALA A 392 -10.83 12.62 -27.26
N GLY A 393 -10.03 13.56 -26.74
CA GLY A 393 -9.06 14.37 -27.46
C GLY A 393 -7.65 13.79 -27.55
N PRO A 394 -6.71 14.51 -28.19
CA PRO A 394 -5.30 14.13 -28.19
C PRO A 394 -4.69 14.22 -26.78
N LEU A 395 -3.56 13.52 -26.55
CA LEU A 395 -2.83 13.56 -25.27
C LEU A 395 -2.66 14.99 -24.77
N SER A 396 -3.14 15.25 -23.55
CA SER A 396 -3.16 16.57 -22.92
C SER A 396 -1.95 16.78 -22.00
N ALA A 397 -1.55 15.76 -21.24
CA ALA A 397 -0.39 15.79 -20.37
C ALA A 397 0.17 14.37 -20.10
N ILE A 398 1.35 14.32 -19.48
CA ILE A 398 1.90 13.10 -18.87
C ILE A 398 2.05 13.34 -17.37
N ARG A 399 1.62 12.37 -16.57
CA ARG A 399 1.78 12.32 -15.11
C ARG A 399 2.82 11.27 -14.73
N ILE A 400 3.64 11.57 -13.73
CA ILE A 400 4.54 10.61 -13.07
C ILE A 400 4.03 10.30 -11.64
N PRO A 401 4.41 9.17 -11.03
CA PRO A 401 4.04 8.86 -9.65
C PRO A 401 4.55 9.92 -8.66
N SER A 402 3.76 10.22 -7.61
CA SER A 402 4.08 11.28 -6.64
C SER A 402 5.37 11.00 -5.89
N GLU A 403 5.66 9.75 -5.56
CA GLU A 403 6.91 9.37 -4.92
C GLU A 403 8.16 9.67 -5.78
N VAL A 404 8.01 9.71 -7.11
CA VAL A 404 9.09 10.07 -8.03
C VAL A 404 9.34 11.59 -8.00
N VAL A 405 8.32 12.39 -7.71
CA VAL A 405 8.45 13.84 -7.48
C VAL A 405 9.33 14.09 -6.27
N ASP A 406 9.11 13.35 -5.18
CA ASP A 406 9.91 13.47 -3.96
C ASP A 406 11.36 12.99 -4.18
N ILE A 407 11.55 11.92 -4.95
CA ILE A 407 12.87 11.37 -5.28
C ILE A 407 13.70 12.33 -6.15
N LEU A 408 13.08 13.03 -7.10
CA LEU A 408 13.76 13.85 -8.11
C LEU A 408 13.65 15.37 -7.85
N GLY A 409 12.86 15.78 -6.87
CA GLY A 409 12.58 17.18 -6.56
C GLY A 409 13.80 17.94 -6.01
N PRO A 410 13.88 19.26 -6.22
CA PRO A 410 14.92 20.08 -5.62
C PRO A 410 14.63 20.33 -4.14
N GLY A 411 15.13 19.44 -3.28
CA GLY A 411 15.21 19.65 -1.84
C GLY A 411 14.22 18.83 -1.01
N THR A 412 14.60 17.60 -0.69
CA THR A 412 14.13 16.89 0.50
C THR A 412 15.22 15.95 0.97
N THR A 413 15.95 16.38 1.99
CA THR A 413 16.64 15.48 2.91
C THR A 413 15.58 14.51 3.45
N PRO A 414 15.79 13.18 3.41
CA PRO A 414 14.84 12.25 4.00
C PRO A 414 14.69 12.57 5.51
N PRO A 415 13.50 12.37 6.09
CA PRO A 415 13.29 12.63 7.51
C PRO A 415 14.29 11.81 8.32
N THR A 416 15.13 12.51 9.08
CA THR A 416 15.98 11.95 10.11
C THR A 416 15.09 11.27 11.15
N THR A 417 14.83 9.99 10.98
CA THR A 417 14.60 9.11 12.12
C THR A 417 15.97 8.88 12.74
N ALA A 418 16.24 9.51 13.88
CA ALA A 418 17.23 8.99 14.79
C ALA A 418 16.76 7.59 15.22
N PRO A 419 17.64 6.59 15.09
CA PRO A 419 17.96 5.84 16.28
C PRO A 419 19.49 5.68 16.44
N ASP A 420 19.90 5.91 17.68
CA ASP A 420 21.03 5.32 18.40
C ASP A 420 22.43 5.33 17.77
N ALA A 421 23.31 6.00 18.51
CA ALA A 421 24.74 5.87 18.44
C ALA A 421 25.16 4.41 18.68
N GLU A 422 25.80 3.80 17.68
CA GLU A 422 26.87 2.78 17.77
C GLU A 422 26.99 2.06 16.41
N THR A 423 28.02 2.37 15.61
CA THR A 423 28.64 1.49 14.55
C THR A 423 29.64 2.23 13.62
N SER A 424 30.24 3.36 14.02
CA SER A 424 31.32 3.99 13.23
C SER A 424 32.66 3.25 13.29
N GLY A 425 32.84 2.31 14.21
CA GLY A 425 34.16 1.77 14.59
C GLY A 425 34.99 1.12 13.46
N LYS A 426 34.38 0.31 12.58
CA LYS A 426 35.14 -0.42 11.54
C LYS A 426 35.67 0.47 10.42
N TYR A 427 34.88 1.47 10.00
CA TYR A 427 35.18 2.29 8.82
C TYR A 427 35.73 3.68 9.16
N GLN A 428 35.90 3.99 10.44
CA GLN A 428 36.49 5.24 10.92
C GLN A 428 37.90 5.52 10.35
N PRO A 429 38.83 4.54 10.24
CA PRO A 429 40.16 4.81 9.66
C PRO A 429 40.11 5.35 8.23
N LEU A 430 39.16 4.86 7.43
CA LEU A 430 38.94 5.36 6.06
C LEU A 430 38.35 6.78 6.08
N ALA A 431 37.44 7.08 6.99
CA ALA A 431 36.89 8.41 7.14
C ALA A 431 37.97 9.44 7.53
N ASP A 432 38.82 9.09 8.49
CA ASP A 432 39.91 9.96 8.95
C ASP A 432 40.95 10.18 7.83
N TYR A 433 41.27 9.13 7.08
CA TYR A 433 42.16 9.21 5.93
C TYR A 433 41.61 10.16 4.85
N LEU A 434 40.34 9.98 4.45
CA LEU A 434 39.70 10.82 3.43
C LEU A 434 39.56 12.28 3.90
N ALA A 435 39.22 12.50 5.17
CA ALA A 435 39.08 13.84 5.75
C ALA A 435 40.41 14.62 5.74
N ALA A 436 41.55 13.93 5.87
CA ALA A 436 42.88 14.53 5.85
C ALA A 436 43.39 14.88 4.43
N LEU A 437 42.71 14.44 3.37
CA LEU A 437 43.11 14.71 1.99
C LEU A 437 42.60 16.08 1.51
N ASP A 438 43.53 16.96 1.13
CA ASP A 438 43.24 18.27 0.51
C ASP A 438 43.09 18.16 -1.02
N ILE A 439 42.20 17.28 -1.47
CA ILE A 439 41.89 17.04 -2.90
C ILE A 439 40.38 16.87 -3.13
N GLU A 440 39.92 17.20 -4.33
CA GLU A 440 38.50 17.14 -4.74
C GLU A 440 38.03 15.73 -5.12
N ALA A 441 38.95 14.89 -5.60
CA ALA A 441 38.67 13.50 -5.92
C ALA A 441 39.92 12.63 -5.75
N THR A 442 39.72 11.37 -5.36
CA THR A 442 40.79 10.36 -5.28
C THR A 442 40.27 9.01 -5.76
N SER A 443 41.11 8.23 -6.44
CA SER A 443 40.75 6.88 -6.87
C SER A 443 41.56 5.87 -6.06
N MET A 444 40.88 4.85 -5.54
CA MET A 444 41.48 3.81 -4.70
C MET A 444 41.00 2.43 -5.12
N THR A 445 41.89 1.45 -5.04
CA THR A 445 41.53 0.04 -5.15
C THR A 445 40.88 -0.45 -3.86
N PHE A 446 40.11 -1.53 -3.94
CA PHE A 446 39.50 -2.14 -2.76
C PHE A 446 40.57 -2.66 -1.78
N GLY A 447 41.71 -3.13 -2.29
CA GLY A 447 42.86 -3.52 -1.47
C GLY A 447 43.46 -2.35 -0.68
N GLU A 448 43.67 -1.19 -1.31
CA GLU A 448 44.16 0.01 -0.61
C GLU A 448 43.20 0.49 0.48
N ILE A 449 41.90 0.32 0.26
CA ILE A 449 40.89 0.61 1.28
C ILE A 449 41.00 -0.38 2.45
N GLU A 450 41.16 -1.67 2.18
CA GLU A 450 41.36 -2.69 3.23
C GLU A 450 42.63 -2.47 4.03
N ASP A 451 43.71 -2.02 3.38
CA ASP A 451 44.97 -1.65 4.05
C ASP A 451 44.78 -0.49 5.03
N ILE A 452 43.96 0.51 4.68
CA ILE A 452 43.62 1.64 5.56
C ILE A 452 42.73 1.19 6.72
N LEU A 453 41.80 0.26 6.46
CA LEU A 453 40.90 -0.27 7.47
C LEU A 453 41.58 -1.25 8.43
N GLY A 454 42.66 -1.92 8.00
CA GLY A 454 43.26 -3.05 8.71
C GLY A 454 42.34 -4.27 8.78
N ASP A 455 41.30 -4.32 7.95
CA ASP A 455 40.28 -5.38 7.88
C ASP A 455 39.70 -5.43 6.45
N THR A 456 39.16 -6.60 6.10
CA THR A 456 38.52 -6.84 4.80
C THR A 456 37.22 -6.05 4.63
N LEU A 457 36.97 -5.60 3.41
CA LEU A 457 35.69 -5.02 3.02
C LEU A 457 34.59 -6.08 3.13
N ALA A 458 33.37 -5.64 3.40
CA ALA A 458 32.24 -6.55 3.45
C ALA A 458 32.13 -7.29 2.09
N PRO A 459 31.80 -8.59 2.06
CA PRO A 459 31.65 -9.33 0.80
C PRO A 459 30.71 -8.65 -0.20
N SER A 460 29.73 -7.90 0.30
CA SER A 460 28.81 -7.09 -0.50
C SER A 460 29.47 -5.95 -1.26
N ALA A 461 30.56 -5.36 -0.76
CA ALA A 461 31.32 -4.32 -1.46
C ALA A 461 31.93 -4.82 -2.77
N ARG A 462 32.32 -6.11 -2.80
CA ARG A 462 32.90 -6.77 -3.97
C ARG A 462 31.85 -7.33 -4.94
N LYS A 463 30.66 -7.66 -4.44
CA LYS A 463 29.61 -8.34 -5.22
C LYS A 463 28.51 -7.42 -5.73
N HIS A 464 28.27 -6.30 -5.06
CA HIS A 464 27.10 -5.46 -5.29
C HIS A 464 27.50 -4.00 -5.44
N LEU A 465 27.43 -3.49 -6.66
CA LEU A 465 27.63 -2.07 -6.97
C LEU A 465 26.79 -1.13 -6.08
N PRO A 466 25.51 -1.45 -5.75
CA PRO A 466 24.70 -0.63 -4.84
C PRO A 466 25.27 -0.48 -3.42
N TYR A 467 26.14 -1.39 -2.99
CA TYR A 467 26.81 -1.28 -1.69
C TYR A 467 27.61 0.02 -1.56
N TRP A 468 28.16 0.55 -2.65
CA TRP A 468 28.97 1.78 -2.61
C TRP A 468 28.15 3.08 -2.62
N TYR A 469 26.83 2.99 -2.86
CA TYR A 469 25.94 4.14 -3.00
C TYR A 469 24.82 4.18 -1.94
N SER A 470 24.71 3.14 -1.11
CA SER A 470 23.66 3.05 -0.08
C SER A 470 23.98 3.90 1.15
N SER A 471 23.09 4.86 1.48
CA SER A 471 23.20 5.68 2.69
C SER A 471 22.99 4.91 4.00
N GLN A 472 22.57 3.65 3.92
CA GLN A 472 22.21 2.84 5.08
C GLN A 472 23.35 1.96 5.59
N ASN A 473 24.42 1.75 4.82
CA ASN A 473 25.55 0.92 5.27
C ASN A 473 26.66 1.74 5.94
N SER A 474 27.41 1.09 6.82
CA SER A 474 28.42 1.75 7.66
C SER A 474 29.63 2.30 6.88
N LEU A 475 29.95 1.75 5.70
CA LEU A 475 31.05 2.25 4.87
C LEU A 475 30.65 3.59 4.24
N CYS A 476 29.49 3.67 3.59
CA CYS A 476 29.01 4.89 2.96
C CYS A 476 28.74 5.99 3.99
N ARG A 477 28.26 5.65 5.20
CA ARG A 477 28.12 6.62 6.30
C ARG A 477 29.46 7.20 6.75
N ALA A 478 30.50 6.38 6.86
CA ALA A 478 31.85 6.83 7.21
C ALA A 478 32.47 7.73 6.13
N VAL A 479 32.32 7.34 4.85
CA VAL A 479 32.79 8.13 3.70
C VAL A 479 32.04 9.48 3.61
N ALA A 480 30.73 9.48 3.83
CA ALA A 480 29.92 10.70 3.86
C ALA A 480 30.29 11.61 5.05
N ALA A 481 30.59 11.04 6.22
CA ALA A 481 31.06 11.81 7.39
C ALA A 481 32.40 12.52 7.12
N ALA A 482 33.24 11.98 6.23
CA ALA A 482 34.47 12.61 5.77
C ALA A 482 34.25 13.69 4.69
N GLY A 483 33.00 13.90 4.25
CA GLY A 483 32.67 14.85 3.19
C GLY A 483 32.91 14.33 1.78
N PHE A 484 32.97 13.02 1.58
CA PHE A 484 33.14 12.38 0.27
C PHE A 484 31.95 11.48 -0.09
N LYS A 485 31.81 11.15 -1.38
CA LYS A 485 30.92 10.11 -1.88
C LYS A 485 31.63 9.24 -2.90
N ALA A 486 31.26 7.97 -2.98
CA ALA A 486 31.74 7.09 -4.04
C ALA A 486 31.15 7.50 -5.40
N ARG A 487 31.96 7.33 -6.45
CA ARG A 487 31.65 7.57 -7.86
C ARG A 487 32.42 6.54 -8.69
N GLY A 488 31.87 6.16 -9.85
CA GLY A 488 32.64 5.41 -10.85
C GLY A 488 33.17 4.06 -10.37
N VAL A 489 32.48 3.42 -9.42
CA VAL A 489 32.89 2.12 -8.84
C VAL A 489 32.87 1.03 -9.93
N ARG A 490 33.97 0.29 -10.03
CA ARG A 490 34.18 -0.83 -10.94
C ARG A 490 34.49 -2.08 -10.11
N THR A 491 33.51 -2.97 -9.97
CA THR A 491 33.62 -4.20 -9.16
C THR A 491 34.43 -5.29 -9.85
N ASP A 492 34.59 -5.23 -11.16
CA ASP A 492 35.41 -6.12 -11.98
C ASP A 492 36.91 -5.81 -11.85
N SER A 493 37.27 -4.52 -11.79
CA SER A 493 38.64 -4.07 -11.54
C SER A 493 38.92 -3.71 -10.07
N GLU A 494 37.90 -3.81 -9.21
CA GLU A 494 37.95 -3.48 -7.78
C GLU A 494 38.48 -2.08 -7.48
N VAL A 495 37.96 -1.07 -8.17
CA VAL A 495 38.34 0.35 -8.02
C VAL A 495 37.12 1.21 -7.70
N VAL A 496 37.28 2.20 -6.84
CA VAL A 496 36.30 3.25 -6.54
C VAL A 496 36.95 4.63 -6.60
N GLU A 497 36.24 5.61 -7.13
CA GLU A 497 36.59 7.02 -7.03
C GLU A 497 35.78 7.67 -5.89
N PHE A 498 36.44 8.35 -4.97
CA PHE A 498 35.78 9.18 -3.97
C PHE A 498 35.85 10.64 -4.40
N VAL A 499 34.72 11.34 -4.38
CA VAL A 499 34.61 12.75 -4.78
C VAL A 499 34.04 13.55 -3.62
N ARG A 500 34.61 14.72 -3.33
CA ARG A 500 34.19 15.61 -2.25
C ARG A 500 32.79 16.18 -2.54
N HIS A 501 31.98 16.35 -1.50
CA HIS A 501 30.71 17.04 -1.60
C HIS A 501 30.97 18.52 -1.93
N SER A 502 30.40 18.99 -3.04
CA SER A 502 30.38 20.41 -3.43
C SER A 502 29.46 21.22 -2.54
#